data_AF-A0A3N5B9J5-F1
#
_entry.id   AF-A0A3N5B9J5-F1
#
_cell.length_a   1.000
_cell.length_b   1.000
_cell.length_c   1.000
_cell.angle_alpha   90.00
_cell.angle_beta   90.00
_cell.angle_gamma   90.00
#
_symmetry.space_group_name_H-M   'P 1'
#
loop_
_entity.id
_entity.type
_entity.pdbx_description
1 polymer ?
#
loop_
_entity_poly.entity_id
_entity_poly.type
_entity_poly.pdbx_seq_one_letter_code
_entity_poly.pdbx_strand_id
1 'polypeptide(L)'
;MPKNLKATAIRVASTSALAATAATMIFASPASASALTDGIAATARAEEGNGACAHGGYVGGSEQSSSCYNGQRTHAWCADFAGWVWARNGVTGLSTLSDMADSFYDYGVKYGTLSSTPHVGDAVVYNHGGSYSDDHVALVTAISGNWVTITGGNQGGYPGHVSTHSTDEWQVGSSPWGQRISGYISPAGTNKPSYPAPSSLADGTLVKSPNGPDVKVMIKGAGVPVAGSDVTPDKYDLSKIVLVDDSAFRSLASAPPAGTVVHDQAGGVDRYVVIDGAALKIGGEDWTAAGYNTRPDMGVPSAWLKAAAQRQIATGLVVMDQTGKDPARYVMVEGGALHISASEWTADGYNEQTLMGVPGEWLKAAAAKAPANGTVVMNQSGSDPARYVMVNGTAVHISAAEWSANGYDQRSLMGVPGEWLAGATAKQLVNGTVVKDAANPTVYVMAGGKAVALTYADFTGLGYDKRPLEVIPGEWLASAAAKAVPADGTMLLAQGDPTVWLVTGGKKRAMTEAEFGPGKADFANVVSVPTALIAALPTV
;
A
#
# COMPACT_ATOMS: atom_id res chain seq x y z
N MET A 1 40.31 -11.60 24.50
CA MET A 1 40.91 -12.11 23.24
C MET A 1 39.83 -12.10 22.16
N PRO A 2 39.91 -11.21 21.16
CA PRO A 2 38.93 -11.13 20.09
C PRO A 2 39.29 -12.10 18.95
N LYS A 3 38.28 -12.79 18.38
CA LYS A 3 38.44 -13.54 17.13
C LYS A 3 37.83 -12.74 15.99
N ASN A 4 38.73 -12.14 15.20
CA ASN A 4 38.45 -11.61 13.87
C ASN A 4 38.00 -12.73 12.94
N LEU A 5 36.88 -12.53 12.23
CA LEU A 5 36.58 -13.28 11.01
C LEU A 5 36.41 -12.26 9.89
N LYS A 6 37.45 -12.18 9.05
CA LYS A 6 37.48 -11.44 7.79
C LYS A 6 36.61 -12.19 6.78
N ALA A 7 35.58 -11.53 6.24
CA ALA A 7 34.86 -12.03 5.07
C ALA A 7 35.66 -11.68 3.80
N THR A 8 36.22 -12.71 3.16
CA THR A 8 36.89 -12.60 1.86
C THR A 8 35.84 -12.54 0.77
N ALA A 9 35.75 -11.42 0.07
CA ALA A 9 34.95 -11.27 -1.13
C ALA A 9 35.57 -12.05 -2.29
N ILE A 10 34.83 -13.03 -2.83
CA ILE A 10 35.16 -13.71 -4.07
C ILE A 10 34.45 -12.97 -5.21
N ARG A 11 35.23 -12.23 -5.99
CA ARG A 11 34.82 -11.75 -7.33
C ARG A 11 35.04 -12.89 -8.32
N VAL A 12 33.99 -13.33 -9.00
CA VAL A 12 34.11 -14.11 -10.24
C VAL A 12 33.48 -13.28 -11.35
N ALA A 13 34.34 -12.72 -12.20
CA ALA A 13 33.96 -12.24 -13.52
C ALA A 13 34.14 -13.40 -14.49
N SER A 14 33.09 -13.74 -15.23
CA SER A 14 33.16 -14.69 -16.35
C SER A 14 32.30 -14.17 -17.49
N THR A 15 32.93 -13.44 -18.39
CA THR A 15 32.43 -13.19 -19.75
C THR A 15 32.68 -14.43 -20.61
N SER A 16 31.63 -14.98 -21.19
CA SER A 16 31.74 -15.93 -22.31
C SER A 16 30.64 -15.63 -23.32
N ALA A 17 31.02 -14.97 -24.41
CA ALA A 17 30.22 -14.87 -25.63
C ALA A 17 30.31 -16.19 -26.40
N LEU A 18 29.16 -16.76 -26.76
CA LEU A 18 29.03 -17.81 -27.76
C LEU A 18 27.86 -17.45 -28.68
N ALA A 19 28.19 -17.22 -29.94
CA ALA A 19 27.24 -17.01 -31.03
C ALA A 19 27.01 -18.32 -31.79
N ALA A 20 25.90 -18.36 -32.54
CA ALA A 20 25.39 -19.41 -33.45
C ALA A 20 24.62 -20.54 -32.74
N THR A 21 23.40 -20.93 -33.13
CA THR A 21 22.75 -20.91 -34.44
C THR A 21 21.23 -21.02 -34.21
N ALA A 22 20.42 -20.20 -34.86
CA ALA A 22 18.96 -20.32 -34.82
C ALA A 22 18.51 -21.48 -35.74
N ALA A 23 18.22 -22.63 -35.14
CA ALA A 23 17.45 -23.68 -35.79
C ALA A 23 15.98 -23.50 -35.40
N THR A 24 15.17 -23.06 -36.34
CA THR A 24 13.71 -22.96 -36.21
C THR A 24 13.13 -24.37 -36.15
N MET A 25 13.06 -24.95 -34.96
CA MET A 25 12.23 -26.13 -34.72
C MET A 25 10.85 -25.67 -34.30
N ILE A 26 9.90 -25.80 -35.23
CA ILE A 26 8.47 -25.70 -34.93
C ILE A 26 8.12 -26.97 -34.13
N PHE A 27 8.29 -26.90 -32.82
CA PHE A 27 7.56 -27.78 -31.92
C PHE A 27 6.30 -27.04 -31.50
N ALA A 28 5.18 -27.35 -32.16
CA ALA A 28 3.88 -27.13 -31.55
C ALA A 28 3.74 -28.14 -30.40
N SER A 29 4.14 -27.76 -29.19
CA SER A 29 3.72 -28.46 -27.98
C SER A 29 2.31 -28.00 -27.59
N PRO A 30 1.46 -28.87 -27.02
CA PRO A 30 0.12 -28.49 -26.58
C PRO A 30 0.20 -27.71 -25.27
N ALA A 31 0.48 -26.41 -25.33
CA ALA A 31 0.56 -25.52 -24.17
C ALA A 31 -0.79 -25.36 -23.43
N SER A 32 -1.89 -25.82 -24.03
CA SER A 32 -3.25 -25.71 -23.47
C SER A 32 -3.55 -26.73 -22.37
N ALA A 33 -2.84 -27.87 -22.32
CA ALA A 33 -3.11 -28.92 -21.35
C ALA A 33 -2.58 -28.58 -19.95
N SER A 34 -1.37 -28.01 -19.85
CA SER A 34 -0.77 -27.64 -18.55
C SER A 34 -1.50 -26.47 -17.86
N ALA A 35 -1.94 -25.47 -18.64
CA ALA A 35 -2.65 -24.32 -18.10
C ALA A 35 -4.04 -24.67 -17.54
N LEU A 36 -4.71 -25.67 -18.13
CA LEU A 36 -5.99 -26.18 -17.63
C LEU A 36 -5.81 -26.90 -16.28
N THR A 37 -4.85 -27.82 -16.23
CA THR A 37 -4.57 -28.62 -15.03
C THR A 37 -4.06 -27.78 -13.86
N ASP A 38 -3.22 -26.78 -14.13
CA ASP A 38 -2.73 -25.84 -13.11
C ASP A 38 -3.85 -24.95 -12.57
N GLY A 39 -4.76 -24.49 -13.44
CA GLY A 39 -5.95 -23.73 -13.04
C GLY A 39 -6.90 -24.52 -12.15
N ILE A 40 -7.16 -25.79 -12.48
CA ILE A 40 -7.96 -26.72 -11.65
C ILE A 40 -7.34 -26.86 -10.26
N ALA A 41 -6.03 -27.12 -10.20
CA ALA A 41 -5.33 -27.28 -8.93
C ALA A 41 -5.33 -26.00 -8.07
N ALA A 42 -5.10 -24.84 -8.68
CA ALA A 42 -5.14 -23.55 -7.98
C ALA A 42 -6.55 -23.22 -7.47
N THR A 43 -7.58 -23.47 -8.28
CA THR A 43 -8.98 -23.24 -7.90
C THR A 43 -9.38 -24.14 -6.72
N ALA A 44 -9.04 -25.43 -6.76
CA ALA A 44 -9.35 -26.35 -5.67
C ALA A 44 -8.69 -25.95 -4.35
N ARG A 45 -7.39 -25.60 -4.37
CA ARG A 45 -6.65 -25.18 -3.17
C ARG A 45 -7.13 -23.88 -2.57
N ALA A 46 -7.64 -22.97 -3.38
CA ALA A 46 -8.18 -21.69 -2.90
C ALA A 46 -9.42 -21.86 -2.01
N GLU A 47 -10.07 -23.03 -2.06
CA GLU A 47 -11.27 -23.35 -1.28
C GLU A 47 -10.96 -24.11 0.02
N GLU A 48 -9.68 -24.36 0.36
CA GLU A 48 -9.29 -25.08 1.58
C GLU A 48 -9.96 -24.49 2.84
N GLY A 49 -10.61 -25.35 3.63
CA GLY A 49 -11.35 -24.97 4.83
C GLY A 49 -12.81 -24.57 4.60
N ASN A 50 -13.25 -24.37 3.35
CA ASN A 50 -14.62 -23.97 3.06
C ASN A 50 -15.63 -25.11 3.22
N GLY A 51 -16.83 -24.79 3.70
CA GLY A 51 -17.95 -25.72 3.84
C GLY A 51 -18.87 -25.76 2.63
N ALA A 52 -19.88 -26.64 2.67
CA ALA A 52 -20.81 -26.89 1.56
C ALA A 52 -21.59 -25.66 1.04
N CYS A 53 -21.69 -24.59 1.83
CA CYS A 53 -22.45 -23.38 1.49
C CYS A 53 -21.56 -22.19 1.06
N ALA A 54 -20.26 -22.40 0.91
CA ALA A 54 -19.39 -21.38 0.32
C ALA A 54 -19.92 -20.98 -1.07
N HIS A 55 -19.84 -19.68 -1.37
CA HIS A 55 -20.35 -19.09 -2.62
C HIS A 55 -21.84 -19.33 -2.91
N GLY A 56 -22.63 -19.69 -1.90
CA GLY A 56 -24.04 -20.07 -2.06
C GLY A 56 -24.27 -21.54 -2.42
N GLY A 57 -23.20 -22.34 -2.46
CA GLY A 57 -23.18 -23.74 -2.86
C GLY A 57 -22.30 -24.00 -4.09
N TYR A 58 -21.69 -25.18 -4.14
CA TYR A 58 -20.96 -25.68 -5.29
C TYR A 58 -21.92 -26.33 -6.28
N VAL A 59 -21.74 -26.06 -7.57
CA VAL A 59 -22.48 -26.64 -8.69
C VAL A 59 -21.63 -26.57 -9.95
N GLY A 60 -21.49 -27.67 -10.69
CA GLY A 60 -20.61 -27.74 -11.86
C GLY A 60 -21.30 -28.18 -13.15
N GLY A 61 -21.89 -29.37 -13.13
CA GLY A 61 -22.62 -29.96 -14.26
C GLY A 61 -24.09 -29.56 -14.32
N SER A 62 -24.71 -29.71 -15.49
CA SER A 62 -26.16 -29.47 -15.67
C SER A 62 -27.03 -30.47 -14.91
N GLU A 63 -26.48 -31.62 -14.53
CA GLU A 63 -27.14 -32.65 -13.74
C GLU A 63 -26.66 -32.66 -12.28
N GLN A 64 -25.86 -31.65 -11.89
CA GLN A 64 -25.48 -31.43 -10.50
C GLN A 64 -26.42 -30.43 -9.83
N SER A 65 -26.93 -30.79 -8.66
CA SER A 65 -27.64 -29.89 -7.77
C SER A 65 -26.66 -29.14 -6.86
N SER A 66 -27.11 -28.03 -6.28
CA SER A 66 -26.26 -27.26 -5.38
C SER A 66 -26.00 -28.03 -4.09
N SER A 67 -24.73 -28.02 -3.63
CA SER A 67 -24.35 -28.53 -2.31
C SER A 67 -25.01 -27.80 -1.14
N CYS A 68 -25.68 -26.66 -1.40
CA CYS A 68 -26.33 -25.82 -0.41
C CYS A 68 -27.73 -25.35 -0.81
N TYR A 69 -28.64 -25.33 0.16
CA TYR A 69 -29.97 -24.73 0.07
C TYR A 69 -30.31 -24.07 1.41
N ASN A 70 -30.78 -22.82 1.38
CA ASN A 70 -31.09 -22.02 2.58
C ASN A 70 -29.97 -22.00 3.65
N GLY A 71 -28.71 -21.94 3.20
CA GLY A 71 -27.54 -21.89 4.09
C GLY A 71 -27.23 -23.22 4.78
N GLN A 72 -27.85 -24.32 4.35
CA GLN A 72 -27.60 -25.67 4.86
C GLN A 72 -27.13 -26.61 3.76
N ARG A 73 -26.26 -27.54 4.14
CA ARG A 73 -25.81 -28.64 3.27
C ARG A 73 -27.01 -29.49 2.86
N THR A 74 -27.14 -29.74 1.56
CA THR A 74 -28.27 -30.51 0.99
C THR A 74 -27.99 -32.02 0.97
N HIS A 75 -26.78 -32.42 0.64
CA HIS A 75 -26.36 -33.83 0.51
C HIS A 75 -24.84 -33.98 0.65
N ALA A 76 -24.28 -35.17 0.35
CA ALA A 76 -22.84 -35.37 0.25
C ALA A 76 -22.31 -34.70 -1.02
N TRP A 77 -21.38 -33.75 -0.89
CA TRP A 77 -21.10 -32.74 -1.92
C TRP A 77 -19.67 -32.83 -2.51
N CYS A 78 -19.02 -33.99 -2.38
CA CYS A 78 -17.67 -34.17 -2.93
C CYS A 78 -17.66 -34.03 -4.47
N ALA A 79 -18.69 -34.56 -5.14
CA ALA A 79 -18.90 -34.44 -6.58
C ALA A 79 -19.22 -33.01 -7.00
N ASP A 80 -20.07 -32.30 -6.25
CA ASP A 80 -20.44 -30.91 -6.53
C ASP A 80 -19.21 -29.99 -6.50
N PHE A 81 -18.35 -30.18 -5.50
CA PHE A 81 -17.10 -29.44 -5.39
C PHE A 81 -16.17 -29.71 -6.57
N ALA A 82 -15.87 -30.98 -6.85
CA ALA A 82 -14.98 -31.35 -7.95
C ALA A 82 -15.53 -30.85 -9.30
N GLY A 83 -16.85 -30.95 -9.49
CA GLY A 83 -17.55 -30.50 -10.69
C GLY A 83 -17.53 -28.98 -10.81
N TRP A 84 -17.76 -28.24 -9.73
CA TRP A 84 -17.67 -26.78 -9.69
C TRP A 84 -16.27 -26.29 -10.04
N VAL A 85 -15.22 -26.94 -9.52
CA VAL A 85 -13.84 -26.60 -9.86
C VAL A 85 -13.58 -26.85 -11.35
N TRP A 86 -14.00 -27.98 -11.90
CA TRP A 86 -13.89 -28.26 -13.33
C TRP A 86 -14.68 -27.27 -14.19
N ALA A 87 -15.89 -26.87 -13.77
CA ALA A 87 -16.71 -25.86 -14.43
C ALA A 87 -16.04 -24.48 -14.45
N ARG A 88 -15.47 -24.05 -13.32
CA ARG A 88 -14.70 -22.79 -13.20
C ARG A 88 -13.50 -22.73 -14.15
N ASN A 89 -12.95 -23.88 -14.50
CA ASN A 89 -11.79 -24.01 -15.40
C ASN A 89 -12.19 -24.36 -16.84
N GLY A 90 -13.49 -24.37 -17.13
CA GLY A 90 -14.02 -24.54 -18.48
C GLY A 90 -13.86 -25.95 -19.03
N VAL A 91 -13.77 -26.96 -18.18
CA VAL A 91 -13.70 -28.36 -18.59
C VAL A 91 -14.94 -28.72 -19.43
N THR A 92 -14.73 -29.43 -20.53
CA THR A 92 -15.82 -29.86 -21.42
C THR A 92 -16.51 -31.12 -20.92
N GLY A 93 -17.75 -31.38 -21.35
CA GLY A 93 -18.43 -32.65 -21.10
C GLY A 93 -19.09 -32.79 -19.72
N LEU A 94 -19.20 -31.69 -18.98
CA LEU A 94 -19.75 -31.63 -17.61
C LEU A 94 -21.22 -32.07 -17.49
N SER A 95 -21.95 -32.16 -18.60
CA SER A 95 -23.30 -32.74 -18.61
C SER A 95 -23.33 -34.24 -18.28
N THR A 96 -22.16 -34.88 -18.15
CA THR A 96 -22.03 -36.28 -17.71
C THR A 96 -21.86 -36.36 -16.20
N LEU A 97 -21.61 -35.24 -15.51
CA LEU A 97 -21.43 -35.19 -14.06
C LEU A 97 -22.76 -34.98 -13.36
N SER A 98 -22.97 -35.73 -12.28
CA SER A 98 -24.10 -35.63 -11.36
C SER A 98 -23.60 -35.48 -9.92
N ASP A 99 -24.52 -35.45 -8.95
CA ASP A 99 -24.22 -35.39 -7.51
C ASP A 99 -23.46 -36.64 -7.01
N MET A 100 -23.33 -37.67 -7.86
CA MET A 100 -22.62 -38.91 -7.55
C MET A 100 -21.14 -38.81 -7.95
N ALA A 101 -20.24 -39.20 -7.05
CA ALA A 101 -18.80 -39.30 -7.33
C ALA A 101 -18.51 -40.25 -8.51
N ASP A 102 -19.34 -41.28 -8.67
CA ASP A 102 -19.29 -42.27 -9.74
C ASP A 102 -19.35 -41.66 -11.15
N SER A 103 -20.06 -40.54 -11.29
CA SER A 103 -20.23 -39.85 -12.58
C SER A 103 -18.91 -39.34 -13.17
N PHE A 104 -17.88 -39.14 -12.34
CA PHE A 104 -16.53 -38.83 -12.81
C PHE A 104 -15.85 -40.05 -13.45
N TYR A 105 -16.08 -41.25 -12.93
CA TYR A 105 -15.58 -42.48 -13.55
C TYR A 105 -16.27 -42.71 -14.91
N ASP A 106 -17.58 -42.54 -14.97
CA ASP A 106 -18.36 -42.60 -16.21
C ASP A 106 -17.92 -41.56 -17.24
N TYR A 107 -17.60 -40.34 -16.78
CA TYR A 107 -16.96 -39.32 -17.61
C TYR A 107 -15.65 -39.84 -18.21
N GLY A 108 -14.78 -40.43 -17.38
CA GLY A 108 -13.50 -40.98 -17.81
C GLY A 108 -13.63 -42.09 -18.84
N VAL A 109 -14.61 -42.99 -18.67
CA VAL A 109 -14.90 -44.06 -19.65
C VAL A 109 -15.44 -43.46 -20.95
N LYS A 110 -16.40 -42.54 -20.87
CA LYS A 110 -17.06 -41.92 -22.03
C LYS A 110 -16.09 -41.14 -22.91
N TYR A 111 -15.17 -40.39 -22.30
CA TYR A 111 -14.21 -39.54 -23.02
C TYR A 111 -12.83 -40.19 -23.19
N GLY A 112 -12.65 -41.43 -22.74
CA GLY A 112 -11.38 -42.15 -22.84
C GLY A 112 -10.25 -41.53 -22.03
N THR A 113 -10.57 -40.87 -20.92
CA THR A 113 -9.61 -40.15 -20.05
C THR A 113 -9.36 -40.85 -18.71
N LEU A 114 -9.93 -42.04 -18.52
CA LEU A 114 -9.64 -42.91 -17.38
C LEU A 114 -8.20 -43.46 -17.45
N SER A 115 -7.47 -43.30 -16.35
CA SER A 115 -6.06 -43.65 -16.21
C SER A 115 -5.81 -44.33 -14.86
N SER A 116 -4.76 -45.16 -14.80
CA SER A 116 -4.20 -45.69 -13.54
C SER A 116 -3.07 -44.83 -12.98
N THR A 117 -2.65 -43.80 -13.70
CA THR A 117 -1.57 -42.88 -13.34
C THR A 117 -2.15 -41.48 -13.11
N PRO A 118 -1.90 -40.86 -11.95
CA PRO A 118 -2.39 -39.53 -11.64
C PRO A 118 -1.62 -38.44 -12.39
N HIS A 119 -2.34 -37.40 -12.79
CA HIS A 119 -1.80 -36.12 -13.22
C HIS A 119 -2.46 -34.99 -12.42
N VAL A 120 -1.76 -33.87 -12.27
CA VAL A 120 -2.37 -32.66 -11.71
C VAL A 120 -3.61 -32.28 -12.53
N GLY A 121 -4.70 -31.91 -11.86
CA GLY A 121 -5.99 -31.60 -12.48
C GLY A 121 -6.94 -32.78 -12.63
N ASP A 122 -6.47 -34.02 -12.47
CA ASP A 122 -7.31 -35.22 -12.53
C ASP A 122 -8.30 -35.26 -11.37
N ALA A 123 -9.49 -35.81 -11.62
CA ALA A 123 -10.35 -36.31 -10.57
C ALA A 123 -9.88 -37.70 -10.13
N VAL A 124 -9.74 -37.94 -8.83
CA VAL A 124 -9.50 -39.26 -8.27
C VAL A 124 -10.81 -39.80 -7.71
N VAL A 125 -11.24 -40.95 -8.22
CA VAL A 125 -12.50 -41.59 -7.81
C VAL A 125 -12.19 -42.78 -6.91
N TYR A 126 -12.92 -42.88 -5.82
CA TYR A 126 -12.80 -43.96 -4.84
C TYR A 126 -14.06 -44.83 -4.82
N ASN A 127 -13.88 -46.12 -4.57
CA ASN A 127 -14.90 -47.14 -4.34
C ASN A 127 -15.90 -47.42 -5.48
N HIS A 128 -15.71 -46.86 -6.69
CA HIS A 128 -16.49 -47.18 -7.91
C HIS A 128 -16.86 -48.67 -8.03
N GLY A 129 -18.13 -48.96 -8.27
CA GLY A 129 -18.69 -50.30 -8.36
C GLY A 129 -19.07 -50.94 -7.01
N GLY A 130 -18.93 -50.20 -5.91
CA GLY A 130 -19.41 -50.55 -4.56
C GLY A 130 -20.84 -50.06 -4.28
N SER A 131 -21.15 -49.78 -3.00
CA SER A 131 -22.38 -49.06 -2.64
C SER A 131 -22.19 -47.57 -2.91
N TYR A 132 -23.09 -46.94 -3.66
CA TYR A 132 -23.06 -45.50 -3.98
C TYR A 132 -22.97 -44.57 -2.75
N SER A 133 -23.27 -45.08 -1.55
CA SER A 133 -23.11 -44.35 -0.28
C SER A 133 -21.66 -44.12 0.15
N ASP A 134 -20.71 -44.90 -0.38
CA ASP A 134 -19.33 -44.99 0.10
C ASP A 134 -18.32 -44.44 -0.93
N ASP A 135 -18.81 -43.98 -2.08
CA ASP A 135 -18.01 -43.41 -3.16
C ASP A 135 -17.54 -42.00 -2.81
N HIS A 136 -16.36 -41.64 -3.30
CA HIS A 136 -15.80 -40.30 -3.10
C HIS A 136 -15.06 -39.83 -4.34
N VAL A 137 -14.98 -38.51 -4.51
CA VAL A 137 -14.15 -37.90 -5.54
C VAL A 137 -13.42 -36.69 -4.97
N ALA A 138 -12.15 -36.56 -5.33
CA ALA A 138 -11.30 -35.41 -5.03
C ALA A 138 -10.49 -35.03 -6.27
N LEU A 139 -9.72 -33.94 -6.21
CA LEU A 139 -8.89 -33.47 -7.32
C LEU A 139 -7.42 -33.62 -6.98
N VAL A 140 -6.63 -34.15 -7.90
CA VAL A 140 -5.16 -34.17 -7.79
C VAL A 140 -4.65 -32.74 -7.99
N THR A 141 -4.06 -32.14 -6.97
CA THR A 141 -3.59 -30.75 -7.02
C THR A 141 -2.07 -30.63 -7.11
N ALA A 142 -1.31 -31.62 -6.66
CA ALA A 142 0.15 -31.69 -6.88
C ALA A 142 0.63 -33.13 -6.98
N ILE A 143 1.77 -33.27 -7.66
CA ILE A 143 2.58 -34.48 -7.65
C ILE A 143 4.02 -34.03 -7.38
N SER A 144 4.65 -34.60 -6.36
CA SER A 144 6.04 -34.28 -5.98
C SER A 144 6.78 -35.55 -5.58
N GLY A 145 7.72 -35.98 -6.41
CA GLY A 145 8.36 -37.28 -6.25
C GLY A 145 7.33 -38.42 -6.30
N ASN A 146 7.27 -39.24 -5.25
CA ASN A 146 6.29 -40.32 -5.13
C ASN A 146 5.00 -39.91 -4.40
N TRP A 147 4.86 -38.63 -4.03
CA TRP A 147 3.70 -38.13 -3.29
C TRP A 147 2.68 -37.50 -4.24
N VAL A 148 1.42 -37.88 -4.07
CA VAL A 148 0.27 -37.29 -4.75
C VAL A 148 -0.54 -36.52 -3.72
N THR A 149 -0.77 -35.23 -3.99
CA THR A 149 -1.59 -34.35 -3.17
C THR A 149 -2.97 -34.22 -3.80
N ILE A 150 -4.01 -34.43 -3.00
CA ILE A 150 -5.41 -34.29 -3.39
C ILE A 150 -6.09 -33.18 -2.58
N THR A 151 -7.05 -32.51 -3.19
CA THR A 151 -7.95 -31.56 -2.53
C THR A 151 -9.38 -31.94 -2.86
N GLY A 152 -10.22 -32.16 -1.86
CA GLY A 152 -11.59 -32.67 -2.03
C GLY A 152 -12.59 -31.98 -1.12
N GLY A 153 -13.86 -31.95 -1.54
CA GLY A 153 -14.98 -31.44 -0.76
C GLY A 153 -15.61 -32.52 0.11
N ASN A 154 -16.40 -32.13 1.12
CA ASN A 154 -17.09 -33.05 2.04
C ASN A 154 -16.16 -34.01 2.80
N GLN A 155 -14.96 -33.56 3.14
CA GLN A 155 -13.96 -34.34 3.89
C GLN A 155 -13.92 -33.92 5.38
N GLY A 156 -13.29 -34.73 6.23
CA GLY A 156 -12.96 -34.33 7.61
C GLY A 156 -14.08 -34.42 8.66
N GLY A 157 -15.07 -35.30 8.46
CA GLY A 157 -16.18 -35.52 9.42
C GLY A 157 -17.32 -34.50 9.30
N TYR A 158 -18.52 -34.82 9.82
CA TYR A 158 -19.73 -34.00 9.64
C TYR A 158 -19.58 -32.59 10.25
N PRO A 159 -19.93 -31.50 9.53
CA PRO A 159 -20.68 -31.44 8.26
C PRO A 159 -19.84 -31.54 6.96
N GLY A 160 -18.53 -31.73 7.08
CA GLY A 160 -17.58 -31.82 5.97
C GLY A 160 -17.06 -30.44 5.53
N HIS A 161 -15.80 -30.38 5.09
CA HIS A 161 -15.17 -29.19 4.51
C HIS A 161 -14.21 -29.58 3.38
N VAL A 162 -13.76 -28.59 2.60
CA VAL A 162 -12.69 -28.78 1.64
C VAL A 162 -11.38 -28.97 2.41
N SER A 163 -10.66 -30.05 2.13
CA SER A 163 -9.34 -30.28 2.73
C SER A 163 -8.32 -30.88 1.77
N THR A 164 -7.04 -30.73 2.08
CA THR A 164 -5.93 -31.20 1.27
C THR A 164 -5.10 -32.25 2.00
N HIS A 165 -4.85 -33.39 1.35
CA HIS A 165 -4.08 -34.51 1.89
C HIS A 165 -3.05 -35.01 0.88
N SER A 166 -1.97 -35.63 1.35
CA SER A 166 -0.96 -36.25 0.48
C SER A 166 -0.74 -37.70 0.85
N THR A 167 -0.46 -38.54 -0.15
CA THR A 167 -0.17 -39.96 0.03
C THR A 167 0.90 -40.44 -0.96
N ASP A 168 1.67 -41.44 -0.55
CA ASP A 168 2.56 -42.24 -1.40
C ASP A 168 1.94 -43.59 -1.84
N GLU A 169 0.75 -43.92 -1.33
CA GLU A 169 -0.09 -45.07 -1.73
C GLU A 169 -1.14 -44.68 -2.78
N TRP A 170 -0.69 -44.13 -3.90
CA TRP A 170 -1.55 -43.59 -4.96
C TRP A 170 -1.96 -44.60 -6.03
N GLN A 171 -1.44 -45.84 -6.00
CA GLN A 171 -1.74 -46.80 -7.06
C GLN A 171 -3.24 -47.17 -7.06
N VAL A 172 -3.82 -47.35 -8.25
CA VAL A 172 -5.19 -47.87 -8.38
C VAL A 172 -5.30 -49.22 -7.67
N GLY A 173 -6.29 -49.34 -6.79
CA GLY A 173 -6.50 -50.49 -5.92
C GLY A 173 -5.98 -50.32 -4.50
N SER A 174 -5.13 -49.33 -4.22
CA SER A 174 -4.68 -48.97 -2.87
C SER A 174 -5.78 -48.18 -2.11
N SER A 175 -5.67 -48.14 -0.77
CA SER A 175 -6.68 -47.52 0.10
C SER A 175 -6.06 -46.54 1.12
N PRO A 176 -5.42 -45.44 0.67
CA PRO A 176 -4.63 -44.54 1.53
C PRO A 176 -5.41 -43.89 2.69
N TRP A 177 -6.74 -43.81 2.58
CA TRP A 177 -7.63 -43.27 3.62
C TRP A 177 -8.79 -44.23 3.94
N GLY A 178 -8.58 -45.53 3.75
CA GLY A 178 -9.62 -46.55 3.95
C GLY A 178 -10.66 -46.61 2.81
N GLN A 179 -10.50 -45.80 1.76
CA GLN A 179 -11.29 -45.89 0.52
C GLN A 179 -10.38 -46.30 -0.64
N ARG A 180 -10.84 -47.28 -1.43
CA ARG A 180 -10.05 -47.86 -2.52
C ARG A 180 -10.04 -46.92 -3.72
N ILE A 181 -8.86 -46.57 -4.21
CA ILE A 181 -8.71 -45.80 -5.45
C ILE A 181 -9.19 -46.66 -6.62
N SER A 182 -10.20 -46.18 -7.35
CA SER A 182 -10.77 -46.85 -8.51
C SER A 182 -10.19 -46.36 -9.83
N GLY A 183 -9.73 -45.10 -9.88
CA GLY A 183 -9.07 -44.54 -11.06
C GLY A 183 -8.84 -43.04 -10.98
N TYR A 184 -8.03 -42.55 -11.91
CA TYR A 184 -7.78 -41.13 -12.15
C TYR A 184 -8.40 -40.72 -13.48
N ILE A 185 -9.12 -39.61 -13.50
CA ILE A 185 -9.86 -39.14 -14.66
C ILE A 185 -9.37 -37.77 -15.05
N SER A 186 -8.70 -37.68 -16.19
CA SER A 186 -8.29 -36.40 -16.76
C SER A 186 -9.47 -35.67 -17.40
N PRO A 187 -9.49 -34.32 -17.36
CA PRO A 187 -10.49 -33.55 -18.10
C PRO A 187 -10.34 -33.77 -19.61
N ALA A 188 -11.45 -33.98 -20.32
CA ALA A 188 -11.48 -34.29 -21.75
C ALA A 188 -11.08 -33.11 -22.67
N GLY A 189 -10.90 -31.92 -22.10
CA GLY A 189 -10.56 -30.69 -22.82
C GLY A 189 -11.08 -29.46 -22.11
N THR A 190 -10.82 -28.28 -22.67
CA THR A 190 -11.35 -26.99 -22.19
C THR A 190 -12.02 -26.21 -23.31
N ASN A 191 -13.16 -25.60 -23.01
CA ASN A 191 -13.79 -24.58 -23.84
C ASN A 191 -13.44 -23.16 -23.36
N LYS A 192 -12.47 -23.01 -22.45
CA LYS A 192 -12.04 -21.69 -21.97
C LYS A 192 -11.47 -20.89 -23.15
N PRO A 193 -12.01 -19.68 -23.44
CA PRO A 193 -11.41 -18.82 -24.43
C PRO A 193 -9.95 -18.51 -24.05
N SER A 194 -9.04 -18.65 -25.01
CA SER A 194 -7.67 -18.20 -24.83
C SER A 194 -7.65 -16.67 -24.84
N TYR A 195 -7.21 -16.07 -23.73
CA TYR A 195 -7.05 -14.62 -23.61
C TYR A 195 -5.57 -14.23 -23.76
N PRO A 196 -5.26 -13.07 -24.37
CA PRO A 196 -3.89 -12.57 -24.41
C PRO A 196 -3.35 -12.28 -23.01
N ALA A 197 -2.05 -12.51 -22.82
CA ALA A 197 -1.35 -12.09 -21.61
C ALA A 197 -1.25 -10.56 -21.57
N PRO A 198 -1.50 -9.89 -20.43
CA PRO A 198 -1.43 -8.43 -20.38
C PRO A 198 -0.06 -7.85 -20.79
N SER A 199 1.03 -8.59 -20.58
CA SER A 199 2.39 -8.20 -20.99
C SER A 199 2.60 -8.15 -22.50
N SER A 200 1.74 -8.78 -23.30
CA SER A 200 1.81 -8.71 -24.76
C SER A 200 0.96 -7.58 -25.36
N LEU A 201 0.24 -6.82 -24.52
CA LEU A 201 -0.62 -5.73 -24.96
C LEU A 201 0.17 -4.43 -25.07
N ALA A 202 -0.17 -3.63 -26.08
CA ALA A 202 0.42 -2.31 -26.27
C ALA A 202 -0.14 -1.29 -25.25
N ASP A 203 0.66 -0.27 -24.95
CA ASP A 203 0.19 0.88 -24.19
C ASP A 203 -1.02 1.55 -24.88
N GLY A 204 -2.01 2.00 -24.09
CA GLY A 204 -3.28 2.53 -24.56
C GLY A 204 -4.38 1.48 -24.82
N THR A 205 -4.05 0.18 -24.75
CA THR A 205 -5.06 -0.88 -24.90
C THR A 205 -6.04 -0.86 -23.73
N LEU A 206 -7.35 -0.80 -24.02
CA LEU A 206 -8.39 -1.00 -23.02
C LEU A 206 -8.57 -2.49 -22.75
N VAL A 207 -8.54 -2.88 -21.49
CA VAL A 207 -8.70 -4.26 -21.05
C VAL A 207 -9.82 -4.41 -20.04
N LYS A 208 -10.44 -5.59 -20.05
CA LYS A 208 -11.50 -5.96 -19.13
C LYS A 208 -11.43 -7.45 -18.80
N SER A 209 -11.86 -7.78 -17.59
CA SER A 209 -12.10 -9.17 -17.17
C SER A 209 -13.46 -9.65 -17.73
N PRO A 210 -13.57 -10.88 -18.28
CA PRO A 210 -14.83 -11.42 -18.82
C PRO A 210 -16.01 -11.34 -17.86
N ASN A 211 -15.76 -11.46 -16.55
CA ASN A 211 -16.80 -11.53 -15.52
C ASN A 211 -16.92 -10.25 -14.66
N GLY A 212 -16.08 -9.24 -14.88
CA GLY A 212 -16.09 -7.99 -14.13
C GLY A 212 -16.79 -6.86 -14.90
N PRO A 213 -17.16 -5.74 -14.26
CA PRO A 213 -17.59 -4.53 -14.96
C PRO A 213 -16.42 -3.58 -15.28
N ASP A 214 -15.29 -3.72 -14.57
CA ASP A 214 -14.20 -2.77 -14.58
C ASP A 214 -13.40 -2.76 -15.89
N VAL A 215 -12.95 -1.57 -16.28
CA VAL A 215 -12.08 -1.33 -17.44
C VAL A 215 -10.78 -0.70 -16.96
N LYS A 216 -9.65 -1.16 -17.53
CA LYS A 216 -8.32 -0.58 -17.30
C LYS A 216 -7.71 -0.20 -18.64
N VAL A 217 -6.88 0.83 -18.66
CA VAL A 217 -5.99 1.14 -19.79
C VAL A 217 -4.58 0.66 -19.48
N MET A 218 -3.96 -0.03 -20.44
CA MET A 218 -2.60 -0.54 -20.29
C MET A 218 -1.59 0.60 -20.43
N ILE A 219 -0.70 0.78 -19.45
CA ILE A 219 0.38 1.79 -19.47
C ILE A 219 1.63 1.17 -18.85
N LYS A 220 2.65 0.90 -19.67
CA LYS A 220 3.93 0.27 -19.28
C LYS A 220 3.74 -1.02 -18.47
N GLY A 221 2.77 -1.84 -18.88
CA GLY A 221 2.42 -3.10 -18.22
C GLY A 221 1.53 -2.97 -16.98
N ALA A 222 1.25 -1.75 -16.52
CA ALA A 222 0.21 -1.50 -15.51
C ALA A 222 -1.17 -1.41 -16.15
N GLY A 223 -2.23 -1.71 -15.38
CA GLY A 223 -3.62 -1.53 -15.78
C GLY A 223 -4.24 -0.39 -14.98
N VAL A 224 -4.18 0.82 -15.53
CA VAL A 224 -4.67 2.04 -14.87
C VAL A 224 -6.20 2.08 -14.95
N PRO A 225 -6.93 2.18 -13.83
CA PRO A 225 -8.40 2.15 -13.83
C PRO A 225 -9.01 3.28 -14.66
N VAL A 226 -9.98 2.95 -15.51
CA VAL A 226 -10.77 3.91 -16.28
C VAL A 226 -12.14 4.05 -15.62
N ALA A 227 -12.45 5.24 -15.09
CA ALA A 227 -13.78 5.49 -14.53
C ALA A 227 -14.80 5.72 -15.66
N GLY A 228 -16.07 5.43 -15.40
CA GLY A 228 -17.14 5.73 -16.37
C GLY A 228 -17.21 7.21 -16.77
N SER A 229 -16.81 8.11 -15.85
CA SER A 229 -16.69 9.56 -16.10
C SER A 229 -15.62 9.93 -17.12
N ASP A 230 -14.62 9.07 -17.31
CA ASP A 230 -13.45 9.34 -18.16
C ASP A 230 -13.72 8.94 -19.62
N VAL A 231 -14.65 8.02 -19.87
CA VAL A 231 -14.84 7.41 -21.19
C VAL A 231 -15.05 8.43 -22.31
N THR A 232 -15.98 9.37 -22.13
CA THR A 232 -16.29 10.38 -23.16
C THR A 232 -15.24 11.50 -23.22
N PRO A 233 -14.84 12.13 -22.09
CA PRO A 233 -13.80 13.17 -22.11
C PRO A 233 -12.46 12.70 -22.67
N ASP A 234 -12.02 11.50 -22.28
CA ASP A 234 -10.71 10.95 -22.63
C ASP A 234 -10.74 10.19 -23.98
N LYS A 235 -11.92 10.11 -24.61
CA LYS A 235 -12.18 9.47 -25.91
C LYS A 235 -11.84 7.98 -25.93
N TYR A 236 -12.12 7.27 -24.84
CA TYR A 236 -11.97 5.82 -24.78
C TYR A 236 -13.04 5.11 -25.60
N ASP A 237 -12.60 4.34 -26.59
CA ASP A 237 -13.47 3.55 -27.46
C ASP A 237 -13.75 2.17 -26.84
N LEU A 238 -14.85 2.07 -26.09
CA LEU A 238 -15.23 0.83 -25.41
C LEU A 238 -15.52 -0.33 -26.37
N SER A 239 -15.69 -0.09 -27.68
CA SER A 239 -15.85 -1.17 -28.67
C SER A 239 -14.56 -1.93 -28.95
N LYS A 240 -13.41 -1.39 -28.55
CA LYS A 240 -12.07 -1.97 -28.77
C LYS A 240 -11.48 -2.65 -27.53
N ILE A 241 -12.30 -2.91 -26.51
CA ILE A 241 -11.85 -3.58 -25.29
C ILE A 241 -11.34 -4.98 -25.60
N VAL A 242 -10.14 -5.29 -25.12
CA VAL A 242 -9.56 -6.62 -25.15
C VAL A 242 -9.91 -7.34 -23.85
N LEU A 243 -10.48 -8.55 -23.96
CA LEU A 243 -10.68 -9.39 -22.79
C LEU A 243 -9.36 -10.04 -22.37
N VAL A 244 -9.05 -9.96 -21.08
CA VAL A 244 -7.91 -10.64 -20.45
C VAL A 244 -8.41 -11.54 -19.34
N ASP A 245 -7.68 -12.60 -19.02
CA ASP A 245 -8.06 -13.52 -17.93
C ASP A 245 -8.33 -12.77 -16.61
N ASP A 246 -9.33 -13.21 -15.85
CA ASP A 246 -9.76 -12.57 -14.61
C ASP A 246 -8.63 -12.44 -13.58
N SER A 247 -7.79 -13.47 -13.44
CA SER A 247 -6.68 -13.46 -12.49
C SER A 247 -5.60 -12.47 -12.93
N ALA A 248 -5.28 -12.48 -14.22
CA ALA A 248 -4.32 -11.56 -14.83
C ALA A 248 -4.81 -10.11 -14.76
N PHE A 249 -6.11 -9.85 -14.96
CA PHE A 249 -6.71 -8.53 -14.82
C PHE A 249 -6.56 -7.98 -13.39
N ARG A 250 -6.79 -8.81 -12.38
CA ARG A 250 -6.72 -8.42 -10.96
C ARG A 250 -5.28 -8.20 -10.50
N SER A 251 -4.31 -8.91 -11.06
CA SER A 251 -2.89 -8.76 -10.70
C SER A 251 -2.22 -7.52 -11.31
N LEU A 252 -2.87 -6.82 -12.26
CA LEU A 252 -2.33 -5.60 -12.84
C LEU A 252 -2.18 -4.49 -11.80
N ALA A 253 -0.98 -3.94 -11.69
CA ALA A 253 -0.72 -2.73 -10.91
C ALA A 253 -1.65 -1.59 -11.37
N SER A 254 -2.22 -0.86 -10.42
CA SER A 254 -3.19 0.22 -10.69
C SER A 254 -2.55 1.58 -10.99
N ALA A 255 -1.23 1.66 -10.97
CA ALA A 255 -0.44 2.84 -11.30
C ALA A 255 0.71 2.46 -12.25
N PRO A 256 1.08 3.34 -13.20
CA PRO A 256 2.27 3.13 -14.01
C PRO A 256 3.54 2.97 -13.14
N PRO A 257 4.58 2.28 -13.64
CA PRO A 257 5.85 2.18 -12.95
C PRO A 257 6.46 3.55 -12.63
N ALA A 258 7.24 3.63 -11.55
CA ALA A 258 7.90 4.87 -11.16
C ALA A 258 8.84 5.39 -12.27
N GLY A 259 8.86 6.71 -12.46
CA GLY A 259 9.61 7.38 -13.53
C GLY A 259 8.84 7.54 -14.85
N THR A 260 7.65 6.95 -14.98
CA THR A 260 6.76 7.15 -16.14
C THR A 260 6.28 8.59 -16.19
N VAL A 261 6.40 9.23 -17.37
CA VAL A 261 5.84 10.57 -17.62
C VAL A 261 4.43 10.43 -18.14
N VAL A 262 3.50 11.17 -17.52
CA VAL A 262 2.08 11.10 -17.83
C VAL A 262 1.45 12.47 -18.00
N HIS A 263 0.34 12.51 -18.75
CA HIS A 263 -0.56 13.66 -18.88
C HIS A 263 -2.01 13.21 -18.79
N ASP A 264 -2.91 14.17 -18.60
CA ASP A 264 -4.34 13.93 -18.67
C ASP A 264 -4.74 13.53 -20.10
N GLN A 265 -5.31 12.34 -20.27
CA GLN A 265 -5.76 11.85 -21.57
C GLN A 265 -6.84 12.75 -22.21
N ALA A 266 -7.66 13.46 -21.41
CA ALA A 266 -8.58 14.48 -21.94
C ALA A 266 -7.86 15.67 -22.60
N GLY A 267 -6.56 15.83 -22.33
CA GLY A 267 -5.69 16.90 -22.77
C GLY A 267 -5.31 17.86 -21.64
N GLY A 268 -4.34 18.73 -21.91
CA GLY A 268 -3.80 19.67 -20.94
C GLY A 268 -2.32 19.93 -21.16
N VAL A 269 -1.82 21.03 -20.58
CA VAL A 269 -0.40 21.42 -20.70
C VAL A 269 0.47 20.81 -19.62
N ASP A 270 -0.12 20.43 -18.49
CA ASP A 270 0.62 19.89 -17.36
C ASP A 270 1.16 18.48 -17.66
N ARG A 271 2.34 18.20 -17.13
CA ARG A 271 3.00 16.90 -17.19
C ARG A 271 3.40 16.47 -15.79
N TYR A 272 3.37 15.17 -15.57
CA TYR A 272 3.64 14.58 -14.27
C TYR A 272 4.61 13.42 -14.42
N VAL A 273 5.42 13.17 -13.40
CA VAL A 273 6.16 11.91 -13.26
C VAL A 273 5.51 11.07 -12.17
N VAL A 274 5.30 9.79 -12.45
CA VAL A 274 4.75 8.85 -11.47
C VAL A 274 5.85 8.41 -10.52
N ILE A 275 5.64 8.54 -9.21
CA ILE A 275 6.54 8.06 -8.15
C ILE A 275 5.67 7.43 -7.07
N ASP A 276 5.88 6.14 -6.79
CA ASP A 276 5.12 5.41 -5.76
C ASP A 276 3.58 5.53 -5.93
N GLY A 277 3.12 5.51 -7.18
CA GLY A 277 1.71 5.69 -7.54
C GLY A 277 1.15 7.11 -7.38
N ALA A 278 1.94 8.07 -6.88
CA ALA A 278 1.63 9.50 -6.91
C ALA A 278 2.08 10.13 -8.24
N ALA A 279 1.38 11.16 -8.70
CA ALA A 279 1.73 11.92 -9.90
C ALA A 279 2.30 13.27 -9.49
N LEU A 280 3.62 13.45 -9.63
CA LEU A 280 4.31 14.68 -9.23
C LEU A 280 4.39 15.62 -10.43
N LYS A 281 3.84 16.83 -10.29
CA LYS A 281 3.86 17.82 -11.37
C LYS A 281 5.29 18.19 -11.73
N ILE A 282 5.60 18.16 -13.02
CA ILE A 282 6.90 18.53 -13.58
C ILE A 282 6.88 20.04 -13.85
N GLY A 283 7.83 20.77 -13.25
CA GLY A 283 8.03 22.19 -13.50
C GLY A 283 8.57 22.46 -14.90
N GLY A 284 8.39 23.69 -15.40
CA GLY A 284 8.85 24.08 -16.74
C GLY A 284 10.37 23.93 -16.92
N GLU A 285 11.16 24.30 -15.90
CA GLU A 285 12.61 24.11 -15.90
C GLU A 285 12.99 22.62 -15.85
N ASP A 286 12.28 21.84 -15.02
CA ASP A 286 12.53 20.41 -14.83
C ASP A 286 12.29 19.62 -16.11
N TRP A 287 11.33 20.03 -16.94
CA TRP A 287 10.96 19.32 -18.18
C TRP A 287 12.17 18.96 -19.04
N THR A 288 13.09 19.90 -19.23
CA THR A 288 14.32 19.68 -20.01
C THR A 288 15.51 19.32 -19.12
N ALA A 289 15.67 20.00 -17.98
CA ALA A 289 16.84 19.80 -17.12
C ALA A 289 16.91 18.39 -16.50
N ALA A 290 15.76 17.79 -16.17
CA ALA A 290 15.66 16.42 -15.65
C ALA A 290 15.48 15.37 -16.76
N GLY A 291 15.49 15.77 -18.04
CA GLY A 291 15.34 14.89 -19.19
C GLY A 291 13.96 14.23 -19.28
N TYR A 292 12.91 14.82 -18.72
CA TYR A 292 11.55 14.28 -18.86
C TYR A 292 11.04 14.41 -20.30
N ASN A 293 11.48 15.43 -21.03
CA ASN A 293 11.14 15.68 -22.42
C ASN A 293 11.59 14.60 -23.43
N THR A 294 12.52 13.71 -23.05
CA THR A 294 12.97 12.61 -23.89
C THR A 294 12.25 11.29 -23.58
N ARG A 295 11.41 11.27 -22.54
CA ARG A 295 10.66 10.08 -22.12
C ARG A 295 9.32 10.04 -22.88
N PRO A 296 8.77 8.83 -23.13
CA PRO A 296 7.42 8.71 -23.67
C PRO A 296 6.41 9.41 -22.76
N ASP A 297 5.58 10.28 -23.34
CA ASP A 297 4.51 11.01 -22.68
C ASP A 297 3.19 10.21 -22.82
N MET A 298 2.73 9.63 -21.70
CA MET A 298 1.62 8.67 -21.70
C MET A 298 0.33 9.31 -21.19
N GLY A 299 -0.75 9.24 -21.96
CA GLY A 299 -2.06 9.69 -21.49
C GLY A 299 -2.65 8.71 -20.48
N VAL A 300 -3.11 9.22 -19.34
CA VAL A 300 -3.76 8.44 -18.27
C VAL A 300 -5.16 8.98 -17.99
N PRO A 301 -6.07 8.17 -17.42
CA PRO A 301 -7.44 8.58 -17.17
C PRO A 301 -7.53 9.82 -16.27
N SER A 302 -8.42 10.76 -16.62
CA SER A 302 -8.66 12.02 -15.90
C SER A 302 -8.85 11.81 -14.39
N ALA A 303 -9.76 10.92 -14.00
CA ALA A 303 -10.07 10.65 -12.59
C ALA A 303 -8.87 10.04 -11.84
N TRP A 304 -8.12 9.15 -12.49
CA TRP A 304 -6.91 8.57 -11.89
C TRP A 304 -5.85 9.64 -11.66
N LEU A 305 -5.57 10.50 -12.65
CA LEU A 305 -4.54 11.53 -12.52
C LEU A 305 -4.88 12.51 -11.40
N LYS A 306 -6.15 12.92 -11.31
CA LYS A 306 -6.62 13.80 -10.23
C LYS A 306 -6.37 13.19 -8.84
N ALA A 307 -6.65 11.89 -8.67
CA ALA A 307 -6.39 11.20 -7.41
C ALA A 307 -4.89 11.02 -7.15
N ALA A 308 -4.12 10.63 -8.16
CA ALA A 308 -2.68 10.41 -8.07
C ALA A 308 -1.91 11.71 -7.76
N ALA A 309 -2.36 12.86 -8.28
CA ALA A 309 -1.75 14.16 -8.02
C ALA A 309 -1.97 14.65 -6.57
N GLN A 310 -2.95 14.09 -5.86
CA GLN A 310 -3.22 14.38 -4.45
C GLN A 310 -2.58 13.35 -3.51
N ARG A 311 -2.07 12.25 -4.05
CA ARG A 311 -1.47 11.17 -3.27
C ARG A 311 -0.11 11.61 -2.72
N GLN A 312 0.12 11.30 -1.45
CA GLN A 312 1.44 11.44 -0.85
C GLN A 312 2.30 10.23 -1.20
N ILE A 313 3.58 10.48 -1.46
CA ILE A 313 4.60 9.43 -1.57
C ILE A 313 4.74 8.76 -0.20
N ALA A 314 4.96 7.45 -0.18
CA ALA A 314 5.14 6.69 1.05
C ALA A 314 6.26 7.26 1.94
N THR A 315 5.99 7.26 3.25
CA THR A 315 7.00 7.52 4.27
C THR A 315 8.12 6.48 4.16
N GLY A 316 9.37 6.94 4.28
CA GLY A 316 10.57 6.12 4.18
C GLY A 316 11.20 6.09 2.78
N LEU A 317 10.50 6.53 1.72
CA LEU A 317 11.11 6.65 0.40
C LEU A 317 12.21 7.72 0.42
N VAL A 318 13.37 7.41 -0.15
CA VAL A 318 14.46 8.38 -0.32
C VAL A 318 14.36 9.02 -1.69
N VAL A 319 14.40 10.35 -1.73
CA VAL A 319 14.28 11.15 -2.95
C VAL A 319 15.46 12.11 -3.12
N MET A 320 15.71 12.48 -4.36
CA MET A 320 16.68 13.52 -4.76
C MET A 320 16.14 14.35 -5.93
N ASP A 321 16.70 15.53 -6.12
CA ASP A 321 16.42 16.35 -7.31
C ASP A 321 16.92 15.63 -8.57
N GLN A 322 15.99 15.29 -9.47
CA GLN A 322 16.29 14.61 -10.72
C GLN A 322 17.17 15.45 -11.66
N THR A 323 17.13 16.78 -11.55
CA THR A 323 17.99 17.68 -12.36
C THR A 323 19.44 17.66 -11.87
N GLY A 324 19.67 17.29 -10.61
CA GLY A 324 20.97 17.34 -9.94
C GLY A 324 21.44 18.75 -9.56
N LYS A 325 20.60 19.78 -9.65
CA LYS A 325 20.92 21.14 -9.17
C LYS A 325 21.06 21.15 -7.66
N ASP A 326 20.17 20.45 -6.97
CA ASP A 326 20.29 20.18 -5.53
C ASP A 326 20.99 18.81 -5.31
N PRO A 327 22.22 18.79 -4.76
CA PRO A 327 22.92 17.55 -4.47
C PRO A 327 22.40 16.83 -3.21
N ALA A 328 21.50 17.46 -2.45
CA ALA A 328 20.97 16.90 -1.23
C ALA A 328 20.06 15.69 -1.48
N ARG A 329 19.89 14.90 -0.42
CA ARG A 329 19.00 13.73 -0.40
C ARG A 329 18.02 13.90 0.74
N TYR A 330 16.83 13.36 0.55
CA TYR A 330 15.75 13.53 1.49
C TYR A 330 15.04 12.20 1.74
N VAL A 331 14.58 11.98 2.97
CA VAL A 331 13.62 10.91 3.26
C VAL A 331 12.23 11.52 3.38
N MET A 332 11.24 10.88 2.77
CA MET A 332 9.85 11.30 2.85
C MET A 332 9.25 10.90 4.20
N VAL A 333 8.58 11.83 4.87
CA VAL A 333 7.81 11.61 6.10
C VAL A 333 6.51 12.41 6.01
N GLU A 334 5.38 11.72 5.85
CA GLU A 334 4.03 12.32 5.79
C GLU A 334 3.90 13.50 4.80
N GLY A 335 4.58 13.39 3.66
CA GLY A 335 4.59 14.42 2.60
C GLY A 335 5.61 15.55 2.79
N GLY A 336 6.36 15.58 3.89
CA GLY A 336 7.56 16.39 4.05
C GLY A 336 8.81 15.65 3.57
N ALA A 337 9.73 16.35 2.91
CA ALA A 337 11.03 15.81 2.50
C ALA A 337 12.11 16.26 3.50
N LEU A 338 12.62 15.34 4.32
CA LEU A 338 13.52 15.66 5.42
C LEU A 338 14.97 15.43 4.99
N HIS A 339 15.80 16.47 5.09
CA HIS A 339 17.19 16.45 4.62
C HIS A 339 18.01 15.38 5.34
N ILE A 340 18.73 14.56 4.58
CA ILE A 340 19.68 13.56 5.05
C ILE A 340 21.09 14.14 4.89
N SER A 341 21.84 14.25 5.98
CA SER A 341 23.22 14.70 5.92
C SER A 341 24.14 13.67 5.24
N ALA A 342 25.30 14.13 4.77
CA ALA A 342 26.30 13.23 4.19
C ALA A 342 26.80 12.17 5.20
N SER A 343 26.86 12.50 6.49
CA SER A 343 27.24 11.56 7.56
C SER A 343 26.18 10.48 7.81
N GLU A 344 24.90 10.84 7.71
CA GLU A 344 23.77 9.94 8.00
C GLU A 344 23.50 8.98 6.84
N TRP A 345 23.85 9.36 5.61
CA TRP A 345 23.56 8.59 4.40
C TRP A 345 23.89 7.09 4.52
N THR A 346 25.10 6.78 4.99
CA THR A 346 25.55 5.40 5.20
C THR A 346 25.37 4.95 6.64
N ALA A 347 25.53 5.86 7.62
CA ALA A 347 25.46 5.50 9.04
C ALA A 347 24.07 5.00 9.46
N ASP A 348 23.03 5.56 8.84
CA ASP A 348 21.63 5.29 9.21
C ASP A 348 20.91 4.42 8.16
N GLY A 349 21.66 3.83 7.21
CA GLY A 349 21.14 2.87 6.23
C GLY A 349 20.29 3.47 5.10
N TYR A 350 20.26 4.79 4.95
CA TYR A 350 19.53 5.43 3.84
C TYR A 350 20.07 5.02 2.46
N ASN A 351 21.35 4.68 2.38
CA ASN A 351 22.00 4.19 1.16
C ASN A 351 21.54 2.80 0.70
N GLU A 352 20.84 2.05 1.54
CA GLU A 352 20.25 0.75 1.20
C GLU A 352 18.85 0.90 0.62
N GLN A 353 18.25 2.08 0.75
CA GLN A 353 16.92 2.38 0.21
C GLN A 353 16.99 2.71 -1.28
N THR A 354 15.87 2.51 -1.96
CA THR A 354 15.74 2.95 -3.36
C THR A 354 15.76 4.48 -3.40
N LEU A 355 16.74 5.04 -4.10
CA LEU A 355 16.86 6.48 -4.32
C LEU A 355 16.10 6.88 -5.59
N MET A 356 15.10 7.73 -5.44
CA MET A 356 14.22 8.16 -6.53
C MET A 356 14.45 9.62 -6.91
N GLY A 357 14.65 9.88 -8.21
CA GLY A 357 14.68 11.24 -8.73
C GLY A 357 13.27 11.83 -8.87
N VAL A 358 13.06 13.02 -8.32
CA VAL A 358 11.80 13.77 -8.36
C VAL A 358 11.99 15.16 -9.00
N PRO A 359 10.93 15.84 -9.45
CA PRO A 359 11.03 17.22 -9.96
C PRO A 359 11.56 18.17 -8.88
N GLY A 360 12.50 19.05 -9.24
CA GLY A 360 13.19 19.95 -8.30
C GLY A 360 12.24 20.97 -7.66
N GLU A 361 11.30 21.53 -8.44
CA GLU A 361 10.30 22.46 -7.88
C GLU A 361 9.38 21.77 -6.86
N TRP A 362 8.99 20.53 -7.16
CA TRP A 362 8.20 19.71 -6.23
C TRP A 362 8.99 19.40 -4.96
N LEU A 363 10.26 19.00 -5.10
CA LEU A 363 11.13 18.66 -3.97
C LEU A 363 11.33 19.86 -3.04
N LYS A 364 11.56 21.05 -3.60
CA LYS A 364 11.67 22.29 -2.83
C LYS A 364 10.41 22.56 -2.01
N ALA A 365 9.23 22.36 -2.60
CA ALA A 365 7.96 22.52 -1.88
C ALA A 365 7.75 21.45 -0.80
N ALA A 366 8.19 20.21 -1.05
CA ALA A 366 8.13 19.12 -0.06
C ALA A 366 9.13 19.34 1.09
N ALA A 367 10.33 19.85 0.82
CA ALA A 367 11.36 20.13 1.82
C ALA A 367 11.01 21.30 2.75
N ALA A 368 10.13 22.19 2.30
CA ALA A 368 9.59 23.26 3.14
C ALA A 368 8.49 22.78 4.11
N LYS A 369 7.95 21.58 3.93
CA LYS A 369 6.91 21.01 4.80
C LYS A 369 7.52 20.27 5.97
N ALA A 370 6.96 20.49 7.15
CA ALA A 370 7.21 19.64 8.30
C ALA A 370 6.21 18.46 8.32
N PRO A 371 6.54 17.36 9.02
CA PRO A 371 5.55 16.34 9.35
C PRO A 371 4.34 16.94 10.09
N ALA A 372 3.21 16.24 10.04
CA ALA A 372 1.94 16.75 10.58
C ALA A 372 1.99 16.96 12.11
N ASN A 373 1.06 17.78 12.62
CA ASN A 373 0.90 17.92 14.08
C ASN A 373 0.47 16.59 14.68
N GLY A 374 1.10 16.22 15.81
CA GLY A 374 0.83 14.97 16.51
C GLY A 374 1.69 13.78 16.07
N THR A 375 2.46 13.91 14.99
CA THR A 375 3.40 12.89 14.50
C THR A 375 4.53 12.69 15.50
N VAL A 376 4.79 11.43 15.84
CA VAL A 376 5.83 11.06 16.80
C VAL A 376 7.09 10.67 16.04
N VAL A 377 8.19 11.34 16.35
CA VAL A 377 9.48 11.16 15.68
C VAL A 377 10.60 10.81 16.67
N MET A 378 11.60 10.10 16.18
CA MET A 378 12.86 9.82 16.87
C MET A 378 14.03 9.87 15.89
N ASN A 379 15.26 9.93 16.41
CA ASN A 379 16.44 9.82 15.58
C ASN A 379 16.51 8.43 14.92
N GLN A 380 16.63 8.39 13.59
CA GLN A 380 16.71 7.16 12.79
C GLN A 380 17.87 6.25 13.21
N SER A 381 19.01 6.83 13.60
CA SER A 381 20.19 6.06 14.00
C SER A 381 19.95 5.22 15.26
N GLY A 382 18.94 5.58 16.06
CA GLY A 382 18.69 5.01 17.39
C GLY A 382 19.75 5.38 18.44
N SER A 383 20.73 6.23 18.13
CA SER A 383 21.76 6.66 19.08
C SER A 383 21.20 7.57 20.18
N ASP A 384 20.15 8.32 19.84
CA ASP A 384 19.38 9.12 20.78
C ASP A 384 18.04 8.43 21.06
N PRO A 385 17.79 7.97 22.30
CA PRO A 385 16.51 7.33 22.65
C PRO A 385 15.37 8.34 22.85
N ALA A 386 15.65 9.64 22.80
CA ALA A 386 14.65 10.69 22.95
C ALA A 386 13.58 10.62 21.85
N ARG A 387 12.36 10.97 22.23
CA ARG A 387 11.18 10.94 21.36
C ARG A 387 10.52 12.31 21.39
N TYR A 388 9.95 12.68 20.27
CA TYR A 388 9.39 14.00 20.09
C TYR A 388 8.03 13.91 19.42
N VAL A 389 7.14 14.83 19.74
CA VAL A 389 5.90 15.06 18.99
C VAL A 389 6.04 16.34 18.18
N MET A 390 5.61 16.29 16.92
CA MET A 390 5.61 17.44 16.03
C MET A 390 4.43 18.35 16.33
N VAL A 391 4.69 19.65 16.49
CA VAL A 391 3.68 20.70 16.70
C VAL A 391 4.11 21.94 15.93
N ASN A 392 3.33 22.33 14.92
CA ASN A 392 3.58 23.48 14.05
C ASN A 392 5.03 23.55 13.53
N GLY A 393 5.59 22.39 13.17
CA GLY A 393 6.96 22.26 12.63
C GLY A 393 8.09 22.26 13.68
N THR A 394 7.77 22.33 14.97
CA THR A 394 8.71 22.13 16.09
C THR A 394 8.60 20.71 16.62
N ALA A 395 9.73 20.08 16.90
CA ALA A 395 9.79 18.78 17.58
C ALA A 395 9.86 19.00 19.10
N VAL A 396 8.80 18.62 19.83
CA VAL A 396 8.67 18.83 21.28
C VAL A 396 8.97 17.52 22.01
N HIS A 397 9.95 17.56 22.93
CA HIS A 397 10.42 16.38 23.65
C HIS A 397 9.33 15.75 24.53
N ILE A 398 9.18 14.43 24.44
CA ILE A 398 8.26 13.61 25.25
C ILE A 398 9.08 12.96 26.36
N SER A 399 8.69 13.15 27.62
CA SER A 399 9.40 12.48 28.72
C SER A 399 9.13 10.98 28.75
N ALA A 400 10.01 10.22 29.40
CA ALA A 400 9.81 8.77 29.56
C ALA A 400 8.54 8.44 30.36
N ALA A 401 8.14 9.30 31.31
CA ALA A 401 6.92 9.12 32.08
C ALA A 401 5.66 9.33 31.22
N GLU A 402 5.72 10.29 30.29
CA GLU A 402 4.61 10.66 29.43
C GLU A 402 4.40 9.71 28.25
N TRP A 403 5.46 9.01 27.83
CA TRP A 403 5.44 8.11 26.67
C TRP A 403 4.23 7.16 26.66
N SER A 404 4.03 6.42 27.76
CA SER A 404 2.89 5.52 27.92
C SER A 404 1.70 6.18 28.62
N ALA A 405 1.93 7.09 29.58
CA ALA A 405 0.85 7.71 30.33
C ALA A 405 -0.08 8.56 29.45
N ASN A 406 0.46 9.18 28.40
CA ASN A 406 -0.29 10.04 27.48
C ASN A 406 -0.56 9.38 26.13
N GLY A 407 -0.34 8.05 26.01
CA GLY A 407 -0.66 7.26 24.82
C GLY A 407 0.16 7.58 23.58
N TYR A 408 1.35 8.19 23.73
CA TYR A 408 2.26 8.40 22.60
C TYR A 408 2.80 7.06 22.06
N ASP A 409 2.88 6.04 22.91
CA ASP A 409 3.26 4.67 22.57
C ASP A 409 2.30 3.90 21.68
N GLN A 410 1.07 4.38 21.58
CA GLN A 410 0.06 3.84 20.67
C GLN A 410 0.13 4.47 19.27
N ARG A 411 0.96 5.52 19.10
CA ARG A 411 1.14 6.20 17.82
C ARG A 411 2.26 5.55 17.03
N SER A 412 2.21 5.70 15.70
CA SER A 412 3.30 5.26 14.84
C SER A 412 4.53 6.12 15.09
N LEU A 413 5.65 5.47 15.43
CA LEU A 413 6.93 6.12 15.71
C LEU A 413 7.76 6.16 14.42
N MET A 414 8.11 7.37 13.96
CA MET A 414 8.85 7.59 12.72
C MET A 414 10.32 7.89 13.03
N GLY A 415 11.23 7.17 12.39
CA GLY A 415 12.65 7.55 12.38
C GLY A 415 12.89 8.68 11.38
N VAL A 416 13.63 9.70 11.81
CA VAL A 416 13.99 10.88 11.00
C VAL A 416 15.49 11.15 11.06
N PRO A 417 16.07 11.86 10.08
CA PRO A 417 17.48 12.26 10.15
C PRO A 417 17.76 13.07 11.42
N GLY A 418 18.82 12.72 12.14
CA GLY A 418 19.24 13.36 13.39
C GLY A 418 19.61 14.83 13.24
N GLU A 419 20.30 15.23 12.17
CA GLU A 419 20.62 16.65 11.91
C GLU A 419 19.35 17.47 11.67
N TRP A 420 18.40 16.91 10.91
CA TRP A 420 17.09 17.52 10.72
C TRP A 420 16.32 17.64 12.04
N LEU A 421 16.33 16.58 12.87
CA LEU A 421 15.66 16.56 14.16
C LEU A 421 16.26 17.58 15.14
N ALA A 422 17.58 17.73 15.16
CA ALA A 422 18.26 18.77 15.93
C ALA A 422 17.81 20.17 15.50
N GLY A 423 17.66 20.41 14.19
CA GLY A 423 17.08 21.64 13.66
C GLY A 423 15.63 21.85 14.09
N ALA A 424 14.80 20.80 14.05
CA ALA A 424 13.38 20.86 14.41
C ALA A 424 13.16 21.08 15.92
N THR A 425 14.04 20.55 16.77
CA THR A 425 13.98 20.73 18.23
C THR A 425 14.50 22.10 18.67
N ALA A 426 15.44 22.69 17.93
CA ALA A 426 15.93 24.05 18.19
C ALA A 426 14.91 25.15 17.84
N LYS A 427 13.89 24.85 17.02
CA LYS A 427 12.85 25.82 16.65
C LYS A 427 11.98 26.16 17.85
N GLN A 428 11.78 27.45 18.10
CA GLN A 428 10.74 27.89 19.02
C GLN A 428 9.37 27.55 18.45
N LEU A 429 8.47 27.02 19.29
CA LEU A 429 7.09 26.83 18.92
C LEU A 429 6.45 28.17 18.52
N VAL A 430 5.69 28.16 17.43
CA VAL A 430 5.13 29.36 16.78
C VAL A 430 4.29 30.17 17.78
N ASN A 431 4.51 31.49 17.80
CA ASN A 431 3.72 32.41 18.64
C ASN A 431 2.23 32.34 18.28
N GLY A 432 1.37 32.37 19.30
CA GLY A 432 -0.07 32.22 19.13
C GLY A 432 -0.56 30.78 19.00
N THR A 433 0.34 29.78 19.04
CA THR A 433 -0.06 28.36 19.19
C THR A 433 -0.75 28.17 20.54
N VAL A 434 -1.92 27.53 20.52
CA VAL A 434 -2.69 27.21 21.73
C VAL A 434 -2.38 25.77 22.13
N VAL A 435 -1.94 25.57 23.37
CA VAL A 435 -1.44 24.28 23.84
C VAL A 435 -2.06 23.88 25.18
N LYS A 436 -2.12 22.57 25.43
CA LYS A 436 -2.43 21.98 26.73
C LYS A 436 -1.66 20.69 26.94
N ASP A 437 -1.48 20.31 28.19
CA ASP A 437 -1.12 18.94 28.56
C ASP A 437 -2.39 18.07 28.54
N ALA A 438 -2.25 16.79 28.19
CA ALA A 438 -3.35 15.83 28.23
C ALA A 438 -3.90 15.66 29.65
N ALA A 439 -3.02 15.67 30.66
CA ALA A 439 -3.38 15.44 32.06
C ALA A 439 -3.84 16.72 32.79
N ASN A 440 -3.57 17.91 32.25
CA ASN A 440 -3.87 19.19 32.88
C ASN A 440 -4.88 20.01 32.06
N PRO A 441 -6.00 20.47 32.65
CA PRO A 441 -7.01 21.24 31.92
C PRO A 441 -6.56 22.68 31.58
N THR A 442 -5.46 23.17 32.13
CA THR A 442 -4.97 24.53 31.90
C THR A 442 -4.54 24.68 30.44
N VAL A 443 -5.09 25.69 29.77
CA VAL A 443 -4.76 26.05 28.39
C VAL A 443 -3.78 27.21 28.39
N TYR A 444 -2.82 27.16 27.47
CA TYR A 444 -1.80 28.19 27.32
C TYR A 444 -1.75 28.70 25.88
N VAL A 445 -1.32 29.96 25.71
CA VAL A 445 -0.85 30.46 24.42
C VAL A 445 0.67 30.63 24.44
N MET A 446 1.34 30.26 23.37
CA MET A 446 2.78 30.45 23.22
C MET A 446 3.12 31.89 22.81
N ALA A 447 4.02 32.53 23.55
CA ALA A 447 4.54 33.86 23.25
C ALA A 447 6.04 33.93 23.57
N GLY A 448 6.90 34.07 22.56
CA GLY A 448 8.35 34.16 22.75
C GLY A 448 8.93 32.93 23.45
N GLY A 449 8.35 31.76 23.20
CA GLY A 449 8.73 30.50 23.83
C GLY A 449 8.29 30.34 25.28
N LYS A 450 7.60 31.33 25.88
CA LYS A 450 6.89 31.21 27.17
C LYS A 450 5.48 30.70 26.91
N ALA A 451 5.02 29.73 27.71
CA ALA A 451 3.62 29.32 27.73
C ALA A 451 2.85 30.21 28.70
N VAL A 452 1.87 30.97 28.20
CA VAL A 452 1.10 31.95 28.97
C VAL A 452 -0.26 31.36 29.28
N ALA A 453 -0.54 31.10 30.56
CA ALA A 453 -1.80 30.50 30.98
C ALA A 453 -2.98 31.41 30.63
N LEU A 454 -4.04 30.82 30.10
CA LEU A 454 -5.28 31.49 29.75
C LEU A 454 -6.36 31.14 30.78
N THR A 455 -7.02 32.15 31.34
CA THR A 455 -8.31 31.92 31.97
C THR A 455 -9.36 31.61 30.90
N TYR A 456 -10.53 31.12 31.29
CA TYR A 456 -11.64 30.92 30.33
C TYR A 456 -12.04 32.23 29.63
N ALA A 457 -11.98 33.36 30.36
CA ALA A 457 -12.26 34.68 29.80
C ALA A 457 -11.20 35.11 28.79
N ASP A 458 -9.90 34.85 29.05
CA ASP A 458 -8.84 35.13 28.07
C ASP A 458 -8.97 34.23 26.84
N PHE A 459 -9.24 32.94 27.05
CA PHE A 459 -9.33 31.94 25.99
C PHE A 459 -10.43 32.28 24.97
N THR A 460 -11.60 32.69 25.45
CA THR A 460 -12.73 33.10 24.60
C THR A 460 -12.61 34.55 24.14
N GLY A 461 -12.19 35.46 25.02
CA GLY A 461 -12.08 36.89 24.76
C GLY A 461 -11.00 37.26 23.74
N LEU A 462 -9.93 36.47 23.65
CA LEU A 462 -8.87 36.61 22.64
C LEU A 462 -9.12 35.75 21.38
N GLY A 463 -10.24 35.01 21.33
CA GLY A 463 -10.63 34.18 20.18
C GLY A 463 -9.81 32.91 20.00
N TYR A 464 -9.13 32.44 21.05
CA TYR A 464 -8.34 31.20 21.02
C TYR A 464 -9.22 29.95 21.04
N ASP A 465 -10.45 30.06 21.51
CA ASP A 465 -11.51 29.04 21.45
C ASP A 465 -11.85 28.58 20.02
N LYS A 466 -11.50 29.39 19.02
CA LYS A 466 -11.72 29.11 17.59
C LYS A 466 -10.49 28.54 16.89
N ARG A 467 -9.37 28.37 17.61
CA ARG A 467 -8.12 27.86 17.05
C ARG A 467 -7.92 26.38 17.41
N PRO A 468 -7.13 25.63 16.63
CA PRO A 468 -6.69 24.30 17.02
C PRO A 468 -6.01 24.32 18.40
N LEU A 469 -6.43 23.42 19.27
CA LEU A 469 -5.84 23.21 20.59
C LEU A 469 -4.91 22.01 20.53
N GLU A 470 -3.61 22.27 20.58
CA GLU A 470 -2.57 21.25 20.45
C GLU A 470 -2.31 20.58 21.80
N VAL A 471 -2.30 19.25 21.83
CA VAL A 471 -1.91 18.47 23.01
C VAL A 471 -0.40 18.23 22.97
N ILE A 472 0.30 18.66 24.01
CA ILE A 472 1.76 18.60 24.08
C ILE A 472 2.25 17.93 25.38
N PRO A 473 3.52 17.49 25.44
CA PRO A 473 4.13 16.97 26.66
C PRO A 473 4.09 18.00 27.80
N GLY A 474 3.54 17.59 28.94
CA GLY A 474 3.35 18.39 30.15
C GLY A 474 4.65 18.81 30.82
N GLU A 475 5.69 17.96 30.84
CA GLU A 475 7.01 18.35 31.39
C GLU A 475 7.65 19.49 30.58
N TRP A 476 7.57 19.40 29.24
CA TRP A 476 8.00 20.47 28.37
C TRP A 476 7.15 21.74 28.58
N LEU A 477 5.83 21.58 28.65
CA LEU A 477 4.89 22.70 28.86
C LEU A 477 5.15 23.42 30.19
N ALA A 478 5.40 22.68 31.26
CA ALA A 478 5.74 23.23 32.57
C ALA A 478 7.04 24.05 32.50
N SER A 479 8.05 23.55 31.79
CA SER A 479 9.31 24.27 31.56
C SER A 479 9.10 25.56 30.75
N ALA A 480 8.24 25.53 29.73
CA ALA A 480 7.87 26.71 28.96
C ALA A 480 7.06 27.73 29.78
N ALA A 481 6.16 27.26 30.65
CA ALA A 481 5.36 28.12 31.53
C ALA A 481 6.21 28.79 32.62
N ALA A 482 7.23 28.09 33.11
CA ALA A 482 8.14 28.57 34.15
C ALA A 482 9.08 29.71 33.69
N LYS A 483 9.27 29.91 32.38
CA LYS A 483 10.08 31.03 31.86
C LYS A 483 9.52 32.34 32.37
N ALA A 484 10.35 33.21 32.95
CA ALA A 484 9.88 34.46 33.55
C ALA A 484 9.23 35.39 32.51
N VAL A 485 9.91 35.59 31.38
CA VAL A 485 9.52 36.54 30.32
C VAL A 485 9.56 35.85 28.95
N PRO A 486 8.74 36.31 27.97
CA PRO A 486 8.93 35.96 26.57
C PRO A 486 10.32 36.34 26.05
N ALA A 487 10.80 35.68 25.01
CA ALA A 487 12.06 36.01 24.35
C ALA A 487 12.04 37.42 23.73
N ASP A 488 13.22 38.03 23.63
CA ASP A 488 13.40 39.32 22.95
C ASP A 488 12.93 39.27 21.50
N GLY A 489 12.37 40.38 21.01
CA GLY A 489 11.77 40.47 19.69
C GLY A 489 10.30 40.02 19.63
N THR A 490 9.76 39.46 20.72
CA THR A 490 8.34 39.07 20.77
C THR A 490 7.45 40.31 20.82
N MET A 491 6.46 40.39 19.93
CA MET A 491 5.46 41.47 19.91
C MET A 491 4.16 41.00 20.55
N LEU A 492 3.71 41.72 21.56
CA LEU A 492 2.57 41.36 22.41
C LEU A 492 1.46 42.40 22.32
N LEU A 493 0.21 41.96 22.39
CA LEU A 493 -0.97 42.82 22.44
C LEU A 493 -1.91 42.33 23.56
N ALA A 494 -2.35 43.21 24.46
CA ALA A 494 -3.33 42.85 25.49
C ALA A 494 -4.76 43.05 24.99
N GLN A 495 -5.71 42.31 25.57
CA GLN A 495 -7.13 42.51 25.28
C GLN A 495 -7.55 43.94 25.66
N GLY A 496 -8.14 44.67 24.70
CA GLY A 496 -8.65 46.01 24.93
C GLY A 496 -7.60 47.14 24.99
N ASP A 497 -6.31 46.82 24.82
CA ASP A 497 -5.24 47.80 24.67
C ASP A 497 -4.73 47.77 23.21
N PRO A 498 -4.85 48.87 22.45
CA PRO A 498 -4.36 48.91 21.06
C PRO A 498 -2.83 48.97 20.95
N THR A 499 -2.10 49.11 22.07
CA THR A 499 -0.65 49.24 22.08
C THR A 499 0.03 47.90 21.84
N VAL A 500 0.81 47.80 20.77
CA VAL A 500 1.72 46.66 20.59
C VAL A 500 2.99 46.89 21.40
N TRP A 501 3.37 45.89 22.20
CA TRP A 501 4.54 45.91 23.07
C TRP A 501 5.63 44.98 22.54
N LEU A 502 6.82 45.51 22.24
CA LEU A 502 7.99 44.71 21.92
C LEU A 502 8.73 44.29 23.19
N VAL A 503 9.08 43.01 23.30
CA VAL A 503 9.95 42.53 24.39
C VAL A 503 11.42 42.78 24.05
N THR A 504 12.15 43.42 24.96
CA THR A 504 13.57 43.74 24.82
C THR A 504 14.25 43.70 26.19
N GLY A 505 15.27 42.85 26.36
CA GLY A 505 15.95 42.62 27.63
C GLY A 505 15.01 42.19 28.76
N GLY A 506 13.94 41.45 28.45
CA GLY A 506 12.91 41.05 29.43
C GLY A 506 11.99 42.19 29.90
N LYS A 507 12.02 43.34 29.23
CA LYS A 507 11.14 44.50 29.45
C LYS A 507 10.24 44.73 28.24
N LYS A 508 9.20 45.55 28.40
CA LYS A 508 8.30 45.96 27.30
C LYS A 508 8.62 47.37 26.81
N ARG A 509 8.59 47.55 25.49
CA ARG A 509 8.67 48.85 24.82
C ARG A 509 7.44 49.03 23.94
N ALA A 510 6.74 50.15 24.07
CA ALA A 510 5.63 50.46 23.19
C ALA A 510 6.15 50.64 21.75
N MET A 511 5.47 50.02 20.79
CA MET A 511 5.72 50.20 19.36
C MET A 511 4.80 51.26 18.79
N THR A 512 5.30 51.98 17.80
CA THR A 512 4.56 53.00 17.04
C THR A 512 4.11 52.44 15.70
N GLU A 513 3.07 53.02 15.12
CA GLU A 513 2.56 52.63 13.79
C GLU A 513 3.66 52.66 12.71
N ALA A 514 4.59 53.60 12.78
CA ALA A 514 5.70 53.73 11.85
C ALA A 514 6.69 52.55 11.86
N GLU A 515 6.65 51.70 12.89
CA GLU A 515 7.48 50.49 13.00
C GLU A 515 6.86 49.30 12.27
N PHE A 516 5.63 49.43 11.74
CA PHE A 516 4.95 48.39 10.96
C PHE A 516 4.99 48.69 9.46
N GLY A 517 4.90 47.64 8.65
CA GLY A 517 4.79 47.72 7.19
C GLY A 517 5.86 46.94 6.43
N PRO A 518 5.90 47.06 5.08
CA PRO A 518 6.83 46.30 4.24
C PRO A 518 8.29 46.49 4.66
N GLY A 519 8.98 45.39 4.94
CA GLY A 519 10.38 45.40 5.40
C GLY A 519 10.58 45.77 6.87
N LYS A 520 9.51 45.92 7.66
CA LYS A 520 9.53 46.20 9.10
C LYS A 520 8.76 45.13 9.89
N ALA A 521 8.19 45.48 11.04
CA ALA A 521 7.34 44.56 11.80
C ALA A 521 6.03 44.25 11.04
N ASP A 522 5.55 43.03 11.23
CA ASP A 522 4.31 42.53 10.65
C ASP A 522 3.30 42.26 11.78
N PHE A 523 2.08 42.77 11.61
CA PHE A 523 0.97 42.52 12.53
C PHE A 523 0.61 41.04 12.63
N ALA A 524 0.88 40.25 11.59
CA ALA A 524 0.70 38.79 11.63
C ALA A 524 1.57 38.10 12.69
N ASN A 525 2.66 38.74 13.14
CA ASN A 525 3.57 38.21 14.16
C ASN A 525 3.25 38.69 15.58
N VAL A 526 2.22 39.54 15.75
CA VAL A 526 1.78 40.03 17.07
C VAL A 526 0.92 38.96 17.73
N VAL A 527 1.28 38.59 18.96
CA VAL A 527 0.52 37.61 19.74
C VAL A 527 -0.34 38.30 20.79
N SER A 528 -1.64 37.97 20.79
CA SER A 528 -2.56 38.46 21.81
C SER A 528 -2.39 37.67 23.11
N VAL A 529 -2.22 38.36 24.23
CA VAL A 529 -1.92 37.76 25.53
C VAL A 529 -2.80 38.36 26.64
N PRO A 530 -2.99 37.66 27.76
CA PRO A 530 -3.67 38.24 28.93
C PRO A 530 -2.98 39.52 29.43
N THR A 531 -3.78 40.49 29.86
CA THR A 531 -3.30 41.78 30.38
C THR A 531 -2.34 41.61 31.57
N ALA A 532 -2.51 40.55 32.35
CA ALA A 532 -1.63 40.20 33.46
C ALA A 532 -0.17 40.00 33.04
N LEU A 533 0.08 39.43 31.85
CA LEU A 533 1.45 39.28 31.34
C LEU A 533 2.08 40.63 31.04
N ILE A 534 1.35 41.52 30.34
CA ILE A 534 1.84 42.87 30.01
C ILE A 534 2.11 43.66 31.29
N ALA A 535 1.22 43.57 32.30
CA ALA A 535 1.40 44.25 33.57
C ALA A 535 2.65 43.79 34.34
N ALA A 536 3.04 42.52 34.21
CA ALA A 536 4.21 41.96 34.88
C ALA A 536 5.56 42.37 34.24
N LEU A 537 5.57 42.84 32.99
CA LEU A 537 6.78 43.28 32.30
C LEU A 537 7.13 44.74 32.65
N PRO A 538 8.35 45.04 33.13
CA PRO A 538 8.79 46.42 33.33
C PRO A 538 8.91 47.16 32.00
N THR A 539 8.72 48.48 32.00
CA THR A 539 8.92 49.30 30.80
C THR A 539 10.42 49.59 30.58
N VAL A 540 10.85 49.60 29.32
CA VAL A 540 12.22 50.01 28.92
C VAL A 540 12.44 51.50 29.14
#